data_AF-A0A0B1SJB0-F1
#
_entry.id   AF-A0A0B1SJB0-F1
#
_cell.length_a   1.000
_cell.length_b   1.000
_cell.length_c   1.000
_cell.angle_alpha   90.00
_cell.angle_beta   90.00
_cell.angle_gamma   90.00
#
_symmetry.space_group_name_H-M   'P 1'
#
loop_
_entity.id
_entity.type
_entity.pdbx_description
1 polymer ?
#
loop_
_entity_poly.entity_id
_entity_poly.type
_entity_poly.pdbx_seq_one_letter_code
_entity_poly.pdbx_strand_id
1 'polypeptide(L)'
;MTEEEQRARIMDESYLEEVEGVARTELNINAVIPTSFDARVKWPACTSIKTIRDQSACGSCWAVSGASAMSDRLCVQSNGKIKKFVSDADILACCGSFCGYGYVFLSN
;
A
#
# COMPACT_ATOMS: atom_id res chain seq x y z
N MET A 1 27.08 -0.57 -3.63
CA MET A 1 26.17 -0.99 -2.55
C MET A 1 26.40 -2.46 -2.32
N THR A 2 26.81 -2.86 -1.13
CA THR A 2 26.97 -4.27 -0.74
C THR A 2 25.61 -4.89 -0.46
N GLU A 3 25.54 -6.22 -0.40
CA GLU A 3 24.29 -6.91 -0.02
C GLU A 3 23.84 -6.54 1.39
N GLU A 4 24.79 -6.35 2.31
CA GLU A 4 24.53 -5.89 3.68
C GLU A 4 23.91 -4.48 3.70
N GLU A 5 24.47 -3.56 2.93
CA GLU A 5 23.92 -2.20 2.77
C GLU A 5 22.53 -2.20 2.12
N GLN A 6 22.28 -3.14 1.20
CA GLN A 6 20.96 -3.29 0.59
C GLN A 6 19.95 -3.83 1.59
N ARG A 7 20.29 -4.88 2.35
CA ARG A 7 19.45 -5.48 3.40
C ARG A 7 19.09 -4.46 4.47
N ALA A 8 20.02 -3.60 4.88
CA ALA A 8 19.78 -2.55 5.86
C ALA A 8 18.81 -1.45 5.40
N ARG A 9 18.51 -1.35 4.09
CA ARG A 9 17.67 -0.30 3.49
C ARG A 9 16.27 -0.78 3.11
N ILE A 10 15.99 -2.07 3.22
CA ILE A 10 14.70 -2.68 2.90
C ILE A 10 14.03 -3.24 4.16
N MET A 11 12.76 -3.64 4.06
CA MET A 11 12.10 -4.37 5.14
C MET A 11 12.82 -5.71 5.37
N ASP A 12 12.89 -6.11 6.64
CA ASP A 12 13.47 -7.39 7.02
C ASP A 12 12.63 -8.57 6.50
N GLU A 13 13.29 -9.68 6.15
CA GLU A 13 12.63 -10.88 5.62
C GLU A 13 11.71 -11.56 6.65
N SER A 14 11.92 -11.34 7.95
CA SER A 14 11.03 -11.85 9.01
C SER A 14 9.58 -11.35 8.88
N TYR A 15 9.35 -10.22 8.19
CA TYR A 15 8.00 -9.71 7.91
C TYR A 15 7.28 -10.42 6.77
N LEU A 16 7.93 -11.36 6.08
CA LEU A 16 7.30 -12.19 5.05
C LEU A 16 6.56 -13.39 5.64
N GLU A 17 6.67 -13.63 6.94
CA GLU A 17 5.99 -14.73 7.60
C GLU A 17 4.47 -14.50 7.62
N GLU A 18 3.71 -15.54 7.25
CA GLU A 18 2.27 -15.50 7.35
C GLU A 18 1.86 -15.49 8.83
N VAL A 19 1.10 -14.47 9.22
CA VAL A 19 0.57 -14.39 10.58
C VAL A 19 -0.59 -15.39 10.71
N GLU A 20 -0.35 -16.53 11.36
CA GLU A 20 -1.41 -17.49 11.68
C GLU A 20 -2.50 -16.84 12.56
N GLY A 21 -3.76 -17.16 12.30
CA GLY A 21 -4.88 -16.69 13.12
C GLY A 21 -5.46 -15.31 12.74
N VAL A 22 -4.97 -14.66 11.68
CA VAL A 22 -5.65 -13.47 11.12
C VAL A 22 -6.89 -13.91 10.36
N ALA A 23 -8.06 -13.64 10.92
CA ALA A 23 -9.34 -13.92 10.28
C ALA A 23 -9.49 -13.09 8.99
N ARG A 24 -9.34 -13.75 7.83
CA ARG A 24 -9.71 -13.16 6.54
C ARG A 24 -11.19 -13.45 6.30
N THR A 25 -12.00 -12.40 6.29
CA THR A 25 -13.41 -12.52 5.89
C THR A 25 -13.47 -12.66 4.38
N GLU A 26 -13.65 -13.89 3.90
CA GLU A 26 -13.97 -14.15 2.50
C GLU A 26 -15.39 -13.63 2.22
N LEU A 27 -15.48 -12.57 1.41
CA LEU A 27 -16.77 -12.09 0.92
C LEU A 27 -17.22 -13.02 -0.22
N ASN A 28 -18.23 -13.85 0.05
CA ASN A 28 -18.87 -14.65 -0.99
C ASN A 28 -19.78 -13.77 -1.85
N ILE A 29 -19.19 -13.14 -2.86
CA ILE A 29 -19.90 -12.31 -3.83
C ILE A 29 -20.14 -13.18 -5.07
N ASN A 30 -21.41 -13.46 -5.39
CA ASN A 30 -21.83 -14.08 -6.66
C ASN A 30 -21.68 -13.08 -7.83
N ALA A 31 -20.46 -12.60 -8.07
CA ALA A 31 -20.12 -11.68 -9.14
C ALA A 31 -19.27 -12.37 -10.20
N VAL A 32 -19.57 -12.08 -11.47
CA VAL A 32 -18.73 -12.52 -12.59
C VAL A 32 -17.47 -11.67 -12.60
N ILE A 33 -16.32 -12.30 -12.34
CA ILE A 33 -15.01 -11.63 -12.42
C ILE A 33 -14.63 -11.51 -13.92
N PRO A 34 -14.28 -10.31 -14.41
CA PRO A 34 -13.89 -10.14 -15.80
C PRO A 34 -12.57 -10.88 -16.09
N THR A 35 -12.41 -11.34 -17.34
CA THR A 35 -11.18 -12.02 -17.80
C THR A 35 -9.94 -11.12 -17.76
N SER A 36 -10.11 -9.80 -17.78
CA SER A 36 -9.03 -8.83 -17.63
C SER A 36 -9.52 -7.56 -16.94
N PHE A 37 -8.71 -7.00 -16.06
CA PHE A 37 -8.96 -5.71 -15.42
C PHE A 37 -7.65 -4.95 -15.22
N ASP A 38 -7.60 -3.70 -15.67
CA ASP A 38 -6.48 -2.79 -15.43
C ASP A 38 -7.01 -1.46 -14.87
N ALA A 39 -6.68 -1.18 -13.61
CA ALA A 39 -7.11 0.04 -12.92
C ALA A 39 -6.64 1.32 -13.63
N ARG A 40 -5.47 1.29 -14.28
CA ARG A 40 -4.88 2.43 -15.01
C ARG A 40 -5.67 2.78 -16.27
N VAL A 41 -6.33 1.78 -16.86
CA VAL A 41 -7.22 1.94 -18.02
C VAL A 41 -8.63 2.30 -17.56
N LYS A 42 -9.11 1.69 -16.48
CA LYS A 42 -10.46 1.92 -15.94
C LYS A 42 -10.64 3.34 -15.39
N TRP A 43 -9.62 3.88 -14.72
CA TRP A 43 -9.65 5.22 -14.12
C TRP A 43 -8.50 6.09 -14.65
N PRO A 44 -8.53 6.47 -15.93
CA PRO A 44 -7.41 7.17 -16.57
C PRO A 44 -7.20 8.58 -16.00
N ALA A 45 -8.25 9.19 -15.43
CA ALA A 45 -8.21 10.49 -14.78
C ALA A 45 -7.49 10.47 -13.42
N CYS A 46 -7.31 9.28 -12.82
CA CYS A 46 -6.62 9.08 -11.56
C CYS A 46 -5.14 8.81 -11.81
N THR A 47 -4.36 9.89 -11.86
CA THR A 47 -2.92 9.83 -12.11
C THR A 47 -2.17 9.08 -11.02
N SER A 48 -2.69 9.06 -9.78
CA SER A 48 -2.09 8.35 -8.66
C SER A 48 -1.87 6.86 -8.94
N ILE A 49 -2.80 6.21 -9.65
CA ILE A 49 -2.74 4.77 -9.98
C ILE A 49 -1.56 4.46 -10.92
N LYS A 50 -1.12 5.45 -11.70
CA LYS A 50 0.01 5.33 -12.64
C LYS A 50 1.32 5.82 -12.03
N THR A 51 1.27 6.51 -10.89
CA THR A 51 2.45 7.08 -10.26
C THR A 51 3.21 6.00 -9.51
N ILE A 52 4.45 5.75 -9.92
CA ILE A 52 5.38 4.91 -9.18
C ILE A 52 6.04 5.77 -8.10
N ARG A 53 5.89 5.37 -6.84
CA ARG A 53 6.48 6.06 -5.69
C ARG A 53 7.80 5.40 -5.31
N ASP A 54 8.73 6.22 -4.82
CA ASP A 54 10.04 5.79 -4.34
C ASP A 54 10.07 5.81 -2.82
N GLN A 55 10.37 4.67 -2.19
CA GLN A 55 10.53 4.53 -0.74
C GLN A 55 11.89 5.03 -0.25
N SER A 56 12.82 5.37 -1.16
CA SER A 56 14.19 5.75 -0.88
C SER A 56 14.96 4.65 -0.12
N ALA A 57 16.00 5.01 0.61
CA ALA A 57 16.79 4.11 1.45
C ALA A 57 16.11 3.80 2.79
N CYS A 58 14.84 3.42 2.77
CA CYS A 58 14.03 3.13 3.96
C CYS A 58 13.16 1.89 3.74
N GLY A 59 13.09 1.01 4.75
CA GLY A 59 12.11 -0.07 4.85
C GLY A 59 10.71 0.47 5.12
N SER A 60 10.15 1.24 4.20
CA SER A 60 8.84 1.90 4.35
C SER A 60 7.83 1.45 3.29
N CYS A 61 8.11 0.38 2.56
CA CYS A 61 7.25 -0.12 1.48
C CYS A 61 5.79 -0.34 1.91
N TRP A 62 5.56 -0.77 3.15
CA TRP A 62 4.23 -0.90 3.75
C TRP A 62 3.49 0.45 3.80
N ALA A 63 4.14 1.51 4.27
CA ALA A 63 3.57 2.85 4.34
C ALA A 63 3.35 3.45 2.94
N VAL A 64 4.32 3.26 2.03
CA VAL A 64 4.22 3.70 0.63
C VAL A 64 3.06 2.99 -0.08
N SER A 65 2.90 1.68 0.11
CA SER A 65 1.83 0.89 -0.48
C SER A 65 0.44 1.31 0.05
N GLY A 66 0.31 1.47 1.38
CA GLY A 66 -0.92 1.95 2.02
C GLY A 66 -1.31 3.35 1.54
N ALA A 67 -0.37 4.30 1.56
CA ALA A 67 -0.60 5.66 1.08
C ALA A 67 -0.99 5.67 -0.41
N SER A 68 -0.39 4.81 -1.24
CA SER A 68 -0.73 4.70 -2.67
C SER A 68 -2.16 4.22 -2.87
N ALA A 69 -2.55 3.12 -2.20
CA ALA A 69 -3.90 2.58 -2.29
C ALA A 69 -4.97 3.58 -1.79
N MET A 70 -4.69 4.30 -0.70
CA MET A 70 -5.59 5.36 -0.20
C MET A 70 -5.74 6.49 -1.21
N SER A 71 -4.63 6.95 -1.82
CA SER A 71 -4.64 8.00 -2.85
C SER A 71 -5.49 7.61 -4.06
N ASP A 72 -5.32 6.36 -4.52
CA ASP A 72 -6.09 5.80 -5.63
C ASP A 72 -7.57 5.74 -5.30
N ARG A 73 -7.89 5.24 -4.11
CA ARG A 73 -9.28 5.10 -3.68
C ARG A 73 -9.97 6.45 -3.51
N LEU A 74 -9.29 7.48 -3.00
CA LEU A 74 -9.81 8.84 -2.93
C LEU A 74 -10.15 9.38 -4.32
N CYS A 75 -9.28 9.15 -5.30
CA CYS A 75 -9.55 9.56 -6.67
C CYS A 75 -10.73 8.80 -7.30
N VAL A 76 -10.74 7.47 -7.15
CA VAL A 76 -11.81 6.61 -7.70
C VAL A 76 -13.17 6.97 -7.11
N GLN A 77 -13.28 7.09 -5.77
CA GLN A 77 -14.54 7.40 -5.12
C GLN A 77 -15.05 8.80 -5.42
N SER A 78 -14.15 9.76 -5.60
CA SER A 78 -14.51 11.15 -5.90
C SER A 78 -14.76 11.40 -7.39
N ASN A 79 -14.75 10.36 -8.24
CA ASN A 79 -14.79 10.48 -9.70
C ASN A 79 -13.72 11.46 -10.23
N GLY A 80 -12.52 11.40 -9.67
CA GLY A 80 -11.40 12.24 -10.09
C GLY A 80 -11.43 13.67 -9.57
N LYS A 81 -12.34 14.04 -8.66
CA LYS A 81 -12.33 15.38 -8.04
C LYS A 81 -11.20 15.54 -7.03
N ILE A 82 -10.88 14.49 -6.28
CA ILE A 82 -9.80 14.47 -5.30
C ILE A 82 -8.62 13.70 -5.90
N LYS A 83 -7.58 14.41 -6.31
CA LYS A 83 -6.34 13.82 -6.87
C LYS A 83 -5.15 14.18 -5.97
N LYS A 84 -5.23 13.79 -4.70
CA LYS A 84 -4.21 14.08 -3.69
C LYS A 84 -3.44 12.81 -3.37
N PHE A 85 -2.15 12.96 -3.16
CA PHE A 85 -1.32 11.91 -2.60
C PHE A 85 -1.41 11.96 -1.08
N VAL A 86 -1.75 10.82 -0.48
CA VAL A 86 -1.61 10.61 0.96
C VAL A 86 -0.12 10.51 1.29
N SER A 87 0.27 11.12 2.41
CA SER A 87 1.66 11.16 2.87
C SER A 87 2.08 9.82 3.44
N ASP A 88 3.00 9.13 2.77
CA ASP A 88 3.64 7.92 3.30
C ASP A 88 4.53 8.23 4.51
N ALA A 89 5.18 9.41 4.52
CA ALA A 89 5.99 9.87 5.62
C ALA A 89 5.16 10.12 6.89
N ASP A 90 3.92 10.58 6.75
CA ASP A 90 3.01 10.75 7.90
C ASP A 90 2.58 9.40 8.47
N ILE A 91 2.24 8.43 7.60
CA ILE A 91 1.96 7.04 8.03
C ILE A 91 3.17 6.44 8.74
N LEU A 92 4.38 6.70 8.24
CA LEU A 92 5.62 6.22 8.83
C LEU A 92 5.94 6.87 10.18
N ALA A 93 5.71 8.17 10.32
CA ALA A 93 6.10 8.96 11.49
C ALA A 93 5.03 9.01 12.61
N CYS A 94 3.74 8.85 12.26
CA CYS A 94 2.61 9.11 13.15
C CYS A 94 1.81 7.85 13.51
N CYS A 95 2.44 6.67 13.57
CA CYS A 95 1.81 5.38 13.81
C CYS A 95 1.34 5.12 15.28
N GLY A 96 1.42 6.11 16.17
CA GLY A 96 1.21 5.93 17.61
C GLY A 96 2.46 5.39 18.32
N SER A 97 2.30 4.36 19.16
CA SER A 97 3.39 3.85 20.02
C SER A 97 4.34 2.86 19.33
N PHE A 98 4.00 2.34 18.15
CA PHE A 98 4.73 1.26 17.48
C PHE A 98 4.85 1.49 15.97
N CYS A 99 5.98 2.03 15.50
CA CYS A 99 6.25 2.23 14.06
C CYS A 99 7.24 1.18 13.56
N GLY A 100 7.20 0.89 12.25
CA GLY A 100 8.25 0.13 11.58
C GLY A 100 8.01 -1.37 11.39
N TYR A 101 6.86 -1.90 11.83
CA TYR A 101 6.54 -3.33 11.75
C TYR A 101 5.88 -3.79 10.43
N GLY A 102 5.85 -2.96 9.39
CA GLY A 102 5.48 -3.47 8.06
C GLY A 102 3.99 -3.68 7.77
N TYR A 103 3.08 -3.36 8.68
CA TYR A 103 1.66 -3.70 8.49
C TYR A 103 0.93 -2.70 7.59
N VAL A 104 0.38 -3.18 6.48
CA VAL A 104 -0.56 -2.41 5.63
C VAL A 104 -1.96 -2.33 6.26
N PHE A 105 -2.27 -3.27 7.17
CA PHE A 105 -3.54 -3.33 7.89
C PHE A 105 -3.32 -2.98 9.37
N LEU A 106 -4.07 -2.00 9.87
CA LEU A 106 -4.17 -1.76 11.30
C LEU A 106 -5.02 -2.89 11.90
N SER A 107 -4.38 -3.79 12.66
CA SER A 107 -5.09 -4.73 13.52
C SER A 107 -5.90 -3.92 14.54
N ASN A 108 -7.21 -4.16 14.58
CA ASN A 108 -8.14 -3.55 15.54
C ASN A 108 -8.10 -4.29 16.88
#